data_AF-A0A7V0JBY4-F1
#
_entry.id   AF-A0A7V0JBY4-F1
#
_cell.length_a   1.000
_cell.length_b   1.000
_cell.length_c   1.000
_cell.angle_alpha   90.00
_cell.angle_beta   90.00
_cell.angle_gamma   90.00
#
_symmetry.space_group_name_H-M   'P 1'
#
loop_
_entity.id
_entity.type
_entity.pdbx_description
1 polymer ?
#
loop_
_entity_poly.entity_id
_entity_poly.type
_entity_poly.pdbx_seq_one_letter_code
_entity_poly.pdbx_strand_id
1 'polypeptide(L)' 'MPTIAQLVKHGREKVINKTKCPALKQCPQRRGVCTRVYTTTPKKPNSALR' A
#
# COMPACT_ATOMS: atom_id res chain seq x y z
N MET A 1 15.88 -25.10 10.51
CA MET A 1 16.91 -24.09 10.81
C MET A 1 18.01 -24.21 9.78
N PRO A 2 18.42 -23.12 9.10
CA PRO A 2 19.49 -23.18 8.12
C PRO A 2 20.87 -23.26 8.79
N THR A 3 21.82 -23.95 8.16
CA THR A 3 23.22 -24.05 8.61
C THR A 3 24.01 -22.80 8.23
N ILE A 4 25.16 -22.58 8.88
CA ILE A 4 26.04 -21.43 8.57
C ILE A 4 26.49 -21.47 7.10
N ALA A 5 26.85 -22.64 6.57
CA ALA A 5 27.24 -22.79 5.17
C ALA A 5 26.11 -22.44 4.18
N GLN A 6 24.84 -22.69 4.55
CA GLN A 6 23.69 -22.28 3.75
C GLN A 6 23.52 -20.76 3.75
N LEU A 7 23.72 -20.10 4.89
CA LEU A 7 23.65 -18.64 5.00
C LEU A 7 24.80 -17.93 4.28
N VAL A 8 26.00 -18.54 4.24
CA VAL A 8 27.15 -18.03 3.50
C VAL A 8 26.91 -18.10 1.98
N LYS A 9 26.28 -19.18 1.49
CA LYS A 9 25.93 -19.33 0.06
C LYS A 9 24.68 -18.53 -0.33
N HIS A 10 23.69 -18.50 0.55
CA HIS A 10 22.40 -17.83 0.34
C HIS A 10 22.03 -17.06 1.61
N GLY A 11 22.37 -15.76 1.61
CA GLY A 11 22.03 -14.86 2.69
C GLY A 11 20.52 -14.73 2.90
N ARG A 12 20.12 -14.29 4.10
CA ARG A 12 18.71 -13.97 4.36
C ARG A 12 18.32 -12.68 3.67
N GLU A 13 17.17 -12.67 3.00
CA GLU A 13 16.58 -11.47 2.44
C GLU A 13 15.57 -10.86 3.40
N LYS A 14 15.52 -9.53 3.44
CA LYS A 14 14.48 -8.80 4.18
C LYS A 14 13.20 -8.78 3.36
N VAL A 15 12.07 -9.04 4.01
CA VAL A 15 10.75 -8.90 3.37
C VAL A 15 10.47 -7.42 3.13
N ILE A 16 10.20 -7.05 1.88
CA ILE A 16 9.86 -5.67 1.49
C ILE A 16 8.35 -5.47 1.60
N ASN A 17 7.93 -4.51 2.43
CA ASN A 17 6.53 -4.14 2.58
C ASN A 17 6.16 -2.99 1.63
N LYS A 18 5.03 -3.11 0.92
CA LYS A 18 4.51 -2.05 0.05
C LYS A 18 3.68 -1.05 0.86
N THR A 19 3.80 0.23 0.53
CA THR A 19 2.98 1.28 1.13
C THR A 19 1.56 1.24 0.60
N LYS A 20 0.56 1.44 1.47
CA LYS A 20 -0.85 1.54 1.06
C LYS A 20 -1.16 2.78 0.20
N CYS A 21 -0.30 3.81 0.24
CA CYS A 21 -0.51 5.12 -0.38
C CYS A 21 0.66 5.54 -1.31
N PRO A 22 0.86 4.88 -2.47
CA PRO A 22 1.99 5.17 -3.36
C PRO A 22 1.94 6.58 -3.99
N ALA A 23 0.75 7.15 -4.19
CA ALA A 23 0.58 8.47 -4.80
C ALA A 23 1.22 9.61 -3.99
N LEU A 24 1.33 9.45 -2.67
CA LEU A 24 1.88 10.45 -1.76
C LEU A 24 3.40 10.62 -1.87
N LYS A 25 4.14 9.63 -2.39
CA LYS A 25 5.62 9.62 -2.50
C LYS A 25 6.32 10.21 -1.26
N GLN A 26 5.97 9.70 -0.07
CA GLN A 26 6.53 10.12 1.23
C GLN A 26 6.20 11.57 1.67
N CYS A 27 5.35 12.30 0.95
CA CYS A 27 4.80 13.58 1.41
C CYS A 27 3.56 13.36 2.30
N PRO A 28 3.30 14.21 3.31
CA PRO A 28 2.08 14.10 4.12
C PRO A 28 0.81 14.42 3.30
N GLN A 29 0.89 15.35 2.35
CA GLN A 29 -0.23 15.82 1.53
C GLN A 29 0.27 16.18 0.11
N ARG A 30 -0.61 16.09 -0.89
CA ARG A 30 -0.34 16.50 -2.28
C ARG A 30 -1.56 17.17 -2.90
N ARG A 31 -1.35 18.27 -3.64
CA ARG A 31 -2.40 18.97 -4.40
C ARG A 31 -2.78 18.18 -5.66
N GLY A 32 -4.05 18.21 -6.03
CA GLY A 32 -4.59 17.59 -7.24
C GLY A 32 -5.83 18.34 -7.74
N VAL A 33 -6.23 18.07 -8.98
CA VAL A 33 -7.43 18.64 -9.61
C VAL A 33 -8.42 17.50 -9.90
N CYS A 34 -9.70 17.73 -9.63
CA CYS A 34 -10.76 16.75 -9.87
C CYS A 34 -10.96 16.55 -11.38
N THR A 35 -10.88 15.31 -11.87
CA THR A 35 -11.17 14.95 -13.26
C THR A 35 -12.66 14.67 -13.50
N ARG A 36 -13.38 14.18 -12.47
CA ARG A 36 -14.82 13.90 -12.50
C ARG A 36 -15.40 14.04 -11.09
N VAL A 37 -16.63 14.53 -10.99
CA VAL A 37 -17.41 14.60 -9.74
C VAL A 37 -18.66 13.73 -9.91
N TYR A 38 -18.89 12.80 -8.98
CA TYR A 38 -20.00 11.85 -9.00
C TYR A 38 -20.23 11.29 -7.58
N THR A 39 -21.37 10.63 -7.36
CA THR A 39 -21.71 10.01 -6.08
C THR A 39 -21.47 8.49 -6.09
N THR A 40 -21.18 7.91 -4.92
CA THR A 40 -20.94 6.46 -4.73
C THR A 40 -21.71 5.94 -3.51
N THR A 41 -22.16 4.68 -3.57
CA THR A 41 -22.80 4.01 -2.42
C THR A 41 -21.75 3.19 -1.63
N PRO A 42 -21.79 3.15 -0.29
CA PRO A 42 -20.84 2.38 0.50
C PRO A 42 -21.08 0.87 0.38
N LYS A 43 -20.06 0.07 0.71
CA LYS A 43 -20.19 -1.39 0.80
C LYS A 43 -21.17 -1.76 1.95
N LYS A 44 -21.97 -2.80 1.74
CA LYS A 44 -22.82 -3.45 2.77
C LYS A 44 -22.00 -3.69 4.06
N PRO A 45 -22.53 -3.48 5.27
CA PRO A 45 -23.94 -3.25 5.66
C PRO A 45 -24.43 -1.81 5.56
N ASN A 46 -23.56 -0.87 5.22
CA ASN A 46 -23.88 0.55 5.27
C ASN A 46 -24.71 0.97 4.05
N SER A 47 -25.53 2.01 4.19
CA SER A 47 -26.31 2.63 3.10
C SER A 47 -26.25 4.15 3.20
N ALA A 48 -25.79 4.82 2.14
CA ALA A 48 -25.70 6.29 2.00
C ALA A 48 -25.34 6.69 0.55
N LEU A 49 -25.51 7.96 0.18
CA LEU A 49 -24.85 8.58 -0.97
C LEU A 49 -23.58 9.31 -0.48
N ARG A 50 -22.43 9.03 -1.07
CA ARG A 50 -21.13 9.66 -0.78
C ARG A 50 -20.61 10.44 -1.97
#